data_AF-D5UE85-F1
#
_entry.id   AF-D5UE85-F1
#
_cell.length_a   1.000
_cell.length_b   1.000
_cell.length_c   1.000
_cell.angle_alpha   90.00
_cell.angle_beta   90.00
_cell.angle_gamma   90.00
#
_symmetry.space_group_name_H-M   'P 1'
#
loop_
_entity.id
_entity.type
_entity.pdbx_description
1 polymer ?
#
loop_
_entity_poly.entity_id
_entity_poly.type
_entity_poly.pdbx_seq_one_letter_code
_entity_poly.pdbx_strand_id
1 'polypeptide(L)'
;MRTSRDVRRRALLVVTLAVAITGCGAQHVQQRAEDAARTDLPRNVAEAVGCLASRAPALWSAASDAGRLGSELTECVGTTVLDQGDDAVRTADRLDMISGTVALTTDPSSGDLVIGLYTEGSGSAEAGVTQERVIVGTCWQVSVTARGELGAPSGAECSGAIVARANPAEVVPFDELDLSAG
;
A
#
# COMPACT_ATOMS: atom_id res chain seq x y z
N MET A 1 14.11 -61.25 -21.53
CA MET A 1 13.35 -60.50 -20.51
C MET A 1 14.23 -59.40 -19.90
N ARG A 2 14.30 -58.20 -20.51
CA ARG A 2 14.99 -57.02 -19.96
C ARG A 2 14.31 -55.76 -20.50
N THR A 3 13.18 -55.36 -19.92
CA THR A 3 12.47 -54.12 -20.31
C THR A 3 11.89 -53.34 -19.13
N SER A 4 11.98 -53.87 -17.91
CA SER A 4 11.30 -53.28 -16.74
C SER A 4 12.10 -52.15 -16.03
N ARG A 5 13.43 -52.11 -16.16
CA ARG A 5 14.26 -51.15 -15.41
C ARG A 5 14.33 -49.74 -16.03
N ASP A 6 14.13 -49.60 -17.34
CA ASP A 6 14.20 -48.29 -18.01
C ASP A 6 12.96 -47.43 -17.78
N VAL A 7 11.78 -48.04 -17.64
CA VAL A 7 10.51 -47.31 -17.45
C VAL A 7 10.47 -46.59 -16.10
N ARG A 8 10.99 -47.23 -15.04
CA ARG A 8 11.05 -46.62 -13.69
C ARG A 8 12.02 -45.44 -13.61
N ARG A 9 13.14 -45.47 -14.35
CA ARG A 9 14.09 -44.35 -14.40
C ARG A 9 13.53 -43.14 -15.14
N ARG A 10 12.76 -43.35 -16.21
CA ARG A 10 12.12 -42.25 -16.95
C ARG A 10 10.96 -41.62 -16.17
N ALA A 11 10.16 -42.41 -15.48
CA ALA A 11 9.07 -41.89 -14.65
C ALA A 11 9.58 -41.01 -13.49
N LEU A 12 10.68 -41.41 -12.83
CA LEU A 12 11.27 -40.59 -11.77
C LEU A 12 11.79 -39.25 -12.29
N LEU A 13 12.41 -39.23 -13.46
CA LEU A 13 13.04 -38.04 -14.04
C LEU A 13 12.00 -36.99 -14.50
N VAL A 14 10.83 -37.43 -14.97
CA VAL A 14 9.74 -36.53 -15.38
C VAL A 14 9.05 -35.88 -14.17
N VAL A 15 8.94 -36.60 -13.05
CA VAL A 15 8.32 -36.08 -11.82
C VAL A 15 9.23 -35.05 -11.14
N THR A 16 10.56 -35.27 -11.09
CA THR A 16 11.48 -34.25 -10.55
C THR A 16 11.58 -33.01 -11.44
N LEU A 17 11.49 -33.15 -12.76
CA LEU A 17 11.52 -31.99 -13.66
C LEU A 17 10.25 -31.13 -13.52
N ALA A 18 9.08 -31.76 -13.36
CA ALA A 18 7.82 -31.05 -13.16
C ALA A 18 7.82 -30.24 -11.85
N VAL A 19 8.32 -30.82 -10.75
CA VAL A 19 8.39 -30.14 -9.44
C VAL A 19 9.40 -28.99 -9.44
N ALA A 20 10.53 -29.14 -10.14
CA ALA A 20 11.54 -28.08 -10.24
C ALA A 20 11.06 -26.89 -11.10
N ILE A 21 10.31 -27.15 -12.19
CA ILE A 21 9.80 -26.09 -13.08
C ILE A 21 8.65 -25.33 -12.41
N THR A 22 7.78 -25.99 -11.64
CA THR A 22 6.71 -25.31 -10.89
C THR A 22 7.26 -24.46 -9.74
N GLY A 23 8.31 -24.93 -9.04
CA GLY A 23 8.94 -24.19 -7.94
C GLY A 23 9.68 -22.93 -8.40
N CYS A 24 10.45 -23.01 -9.51
CA CYS A 24 11.11 -21.83 -10.07
C CYS A 24 10.11 -20.85 -10.69
N GLY A 25 9.07 -21.34 -11.38
CA GLY A 25 8.06 -20.48 -12.00
C GLY A 25 7.30 -19.64 -10.97
N ALA A 26 6.85 -20.26 -9.86
CA ALA A 26 6.10 -19.57 -8.81
C ALA A 26 6.95 -18.52 -8.08
N GLN A 27 8.21 -18.84 -7.75
CA GLN A 27 9.13 -17.87 -7.12
C GLN A 27 9.40 -16.65 -8.01
N HIS A 28 9.55 -16.84 -9.32
CA HIS A 28 9.69 -15.74 -10.27
C HIS A 28 8.40 -14.94 -10.49
N VAL A 29 7.23 -15.53 -10.25
CA VAL A 29 5.95 -14.80 -10.29
C VAL A 29 5.80 -13.96 -9.03
N GLN A 30 6.05 -14.52 -7.85
CA GLN A 30 5.99 -13.80 -6.59
C GLN A 30 6.97 -12.61 -6.55
N GLN A 31 8.24 -12.82 -6.91
CA GLN A 31 9.24 -11.74 -6.93
C GLN A 31 8.84 -10.60 -7.87
N ARG A 32 8.29 -10.91 -9.06
CA ARG A 32 7.80 -9.87 -9.97
C ARG A 32 6.61 -9.10 -9.41
N ALA A 33 5.72 -9.77 -8.67
CA ALA A 33 4.62 -9.11 -7.98
C ALA A 33 5.15 -8.22 -6.85
N GLU A 34 6.13 -8.67 -6.08
CA GLU A 34 6.81 -7.87 -5.04
C GLU A 34 7.49 -6.62 -5.61
N ASP A 35 8.29 -6.78 -6.68
CA ASP A 35 8.98 -5.68 -7.35
C ASP A 35 7.98 -4.64 -7.89
N ALA A 36 6.88 -5.10 -8.48
CA ALA A 36 5.82 -4.23 -8.95
C ALA A 36 5.14 -3.48 -7.80
N ALA A 37 4.83 -4.16 -6.69
CA ALA A 37 4.22 -3.55 -5.51
C ALA A 37 5.13 -2.47 -4.90
N ARG A 38 6.44 -2.75 -4.81
CA ARG A 38 7.45 -1.81 -4.32
C ARG A 38 7.68 -0.61 -5.23
N THR A 39 7.48 -0.78 -6.54
CA THR A 39 7.53 0.33 -7.51
C THR A 39 6.27 1.19 -7.44
N ASP A 40 5.11 0.56 -7.20
CA ASP A 40 3.81 1.22 -7.13
C ASP A 40 3.68 2.10 -5.88
N LEU A 41 4.22 1.65 -4.76
CA LEU A 41 4.15 2.33 -3.47
C LEU A 41 4.64 3.80 -3.49
N PRO A 42 5.89 4.12 -3.91
CA PRO A 42 6.38 5.51 -3.94
C PRO A 42 5.61 6.37 -4.94
N ARG A 43 5.12 5.79 -6.04
CA ARG A 43 4.28 6.49 -7.02
C ARG A 43 2.95 6.92 -6.41
N ASN A 44 2.25 6.02 -5.70
CA ASN A 44 0.98 6.33 -5.05
C ASN A 44 1.15 7.39 -3.94
N VAL A 45 2.29 7.40 -3.24
CA VAL A 45 2.65 8.47 -2.30
C VAL A 45 2.84 9.80 -3.04
N ALA A 46 3.63 9.83 -4.12
CA ALA A 46 3.89 11.04 -4.89
C ALA A 46 2.62 11.64 -5.51
N GLU A 47 1.75 10.79 -6.06
CA GLU A 47 0.44 11.19 -6.60
C GLU A 47 -0.44 11.83 -5.50
N ALA A 48 -0.50 11.22 -4.31
CA ALA A 48 -1.25 11.75 -3.17
C ALA A 48 -0.67 13.09 -2.69
N VAL A 49 0.65 13.20 -2.55
CA VAL A 49 1.33 14.46 -2.17
C VAL A 49 1.03 15.56 -3.18
N GLY A 50 1.12 15.27 -4.48
CA GLY A 50 0.82 16.22 -5.55
C GLY A 50 -0.62 16.72 -5.50
N CYS A 51 -1.57 15.83 -5.26
CA CYS A 51 -2.98 16.21 -5.11
C CYS A 51 -3.19 17.06 -3.84
N LEU A 52 -2.68 16.63 -2.68
CA LEU A 52 -2.80 17.37 -1.42
C LEU A 52 -2.18 18.77 -1.53
N ALA A 53 -1.05 18.91 -2.24
CA ALA A 53 -0.40 20.20 -2.45
C ALA A 53 -1.31 21.15 -3.25
N SER A 54 -2.01 20.65 -4.26
CA SER A 54 -2.96 21.45 -5.05
C SER A 54 -4.17 21.93 -4.23
N ARG A 55 -4.49 21.25 -3.12
CA ARG A 55 -5.62 21.54 -2.25
C ARG A 55 -5.26 22.13 -0.89
N ALA A 56 -3.97 22.32 -0.59
CA ALA A 56 -3.50 22.73 0.73
C ALA A 56 -4.23 23.97 1.29
N PRO A 57 -4.53 25.03 0.51
CA PRO A 57 -5.34 26.15 1.01
C PRO A 57 -6.77 25.77 1.40
N ALA A 58 -7.41 24.87 0.63
CA ALA A 58 -8.76 24.40 0.90
C ALA A 58 -8.79 23.51 2.14
N LEU A 59 -7.82 22.60 2.29
CA LEU A 59 -7.63 21.74 3.46
C LEU A 59 -7.47 22.58 4.74
N TRP A 60 -6.62 23.61 4.71
CA TRP A 60 -6.47 24.53 5.84
C TRP A 60 -7.78 25.25 6.17
N SER A 61 -8.49 25.76 5.16
CA SER A 61 -9.77 26.46 5.37
C SER A 61 -10.86 25.56 5.96
N ALA A 62 -10.73 24.25 5.81
CA ALA A 62 -11.64 23.23 6.30
C ALA A 62 -11.18 22.58 7.61
N ALA A 63 -9.98 22.91 8.14
CA ALA A 63 -9.37 22.22 9.27
C ALA A 63 -10.21 22.21 10.56
N SER A 64 -11.12 23.18 10.72
CA SER A 64 -12.03 23.29 11.89
C SER A 64 -13.39 22.60 11.71
N ASP A 65 -13.65 22.01 10.54
CA ASP A 65 -14.91 21.34 10.20
C ASP A 65 -14.61 19.96 9.60
N ALA A 66 -14.77 18.91 10.39
CA ALA A 66 -14.46 17.53 9.99
C ALA A 66 -15.21 17.08 8.72
N GLY A 67 -16.46 17.53 8.53
CA GLY A 67 -17.25 17.17 7.35
C GLY A 67 -16.72 17.83 6.08
N ARG A 68 -16.33 19.11 6.17
CA ARG A 68 -15.67 19.82 5.08
C ARG A 68 -14.27 19.27 4.82
N LEU A 69 -13.50 18.99 5.87
CA LEU A 69 -12.16 18.45 5.77
C LEU A 69 -12.16 17.07 5.09
N GLY A 70 -13.09 16.19 5.49
CA GLY A 70 -13.29 14.92 4.82
C GLY A 70 -13.64 15.08 3.34
N SER A 71 -14.50 16.05 3.00
CA SER A 71 -14.85 16.31 1.59
C SER A 71 -13.66 16.79 0.76
N GLU A 72 -12.83 17.69 1.31
CA GLU A 72 -11.62 18.17 0.64
C GLU A 72 -10.58 17.05 0.46
N LEU A 73 -10.48 16.15 1.44
CA LEU A 73 -9.56 15.01 1.40
C LEU A 73 -9.99 13.92 0.41
N THR A 74 -11.30 13.64 0.30
CA THR A 74 -11.84 12.59 -0.60
C THR A 74 -11.46 12.80 -2.06
N GLU A 75 -11.16 14.04 -2.48
CA GLU A 75 -10.69 14.31 -3.84
C GLU A 75 -9.26 13.82 -4.12
N CYS A 76 -8.46 13.55 -3.07
CA CYS A 76 -7.08 13.11 -3.20
C CYS A 76 -6.82 11.71 -2.63
N VAL A 77 -7.46 11.38 -1.53
CA VAL A 77 -7.20 10.17 -0.75
C VAL A 77 -8.51 9.60 -0.22
N GLY A 78 -8.56 8.29 0.02
CA GLY A 78 -9.72 7.70 0.68
C GLY A 78 -9.83 8.23 2.11
N THR A 79 -11.05 8.60 2.52
CA THR A 79 -11.34 9.15 3.85
C THR A 79 -12.18 8.21 4.71
N THR A 80 -12.38 6.98 4.26
CA THR A 80 -13.19 5.95 4.94
C THR A 80 -12.73 5.66 6.37
N VAL A 81 -11.50 6.03 6.71
CA VAL A 81 -10.87 5.82 8.02
C VAL A 81 -10.56 7.12 8.77
N LEU A 82 -10.97 8.28 8.22
CA LEU A 82 -10.72 9.59 8.80
C LEU A 82 -11.60 9.82 10.05
N ASP A 83 -10.96 10.25 11.14
CA ASP A 83 -11.60 10.84 12.32
C ASP A 83 -12.61 9.97 13.07
N GLN A 84 -12.20 8.76 13.39
CA GLN A 84 -12.82 7.91 14.39
C GLN A 84 -11.68 7.05 14.92
N GLY A 85 -11.54 6.92 16.25
CA GLY A 85 -10.46 6.13 16.86
C GLY A 85 -10.41 4.68 16.34
N ASP A 86 -9.58 3.82 16.93
CA ASP A 86 -9.41 2.41 16.49
C ASP A 86 -10.72 1.63 16.19
N ASP A 87 -11.87 2.10 16.66
CA ASP A 87 -13.22 1.64 16.35
C ASP A 87 -13.78 1.99 14.94
N ALA A 88 -13.36 3.06 14.23
CA ALA A 88 -13.75 3.24 12.81
C ALA A 88 -13.14 2.17 11.94
N VAL A 89 -11.85 1.90 12.21
CA VAL A 89 -11.14 0.82 11.58
C VAL A 89 -12.02 -0.41 11.76
N ARG A 90 -12.60 -0.70 12.96
CA ARG A 90 -13.55 -1.84 13.25
C ARG A 90 -14.81 -1.89 12.41
N THR A 91 -15.28 -0.76 11.90
CA THR A 91 -16.55 -0.68 11.17
C THR A 91 -16.34 -0.73 9.65
N ALA A 92 -15.14 -0.39 9.16
CA ALA A 92 -14.75 -0.73 7.80
C ALA A 92 -14.52 -2.25 7.72
N ASP A 93 -15.56 -2.98 7.31
CA ASP A 93 -15.59 -4.44 7.19
C ASP A 93 -14.44 -4.99 6.32
N ARG A 94 -13.77 -4.12 5.54
CA ARG A 94 -12.68 -4.51 4.67
C ARG A 94 -11.88 -3.31 4.14
N LEU A 95 -10.58 -3.24 4.48
CA LEU A 95 -9.63 -2.25 3.92
C LEU A 95 -9.05 -2.68 2.56
N ASP A 96 -9.46 -3.83 2.02
CA ASP A 96 -9.10 -4.31 0.67
C ASP A 96 -9.63 -3.42 -0.47
N MET A 97 -10.44 -2.40 -0.15
CA MET A 97 -10.86 -1.32 -1.04
C MET A 97 -9.91 -0.11 -1.03
N ILE A 98 -8.85 -0.10 -0.21
CA ILE A 98 -7.81 0.93 -0.28
C ILE A 98 -7.04 0.71 -1.59
N SER A 99 -7.42 1.45 -2.63
CA SER A 99 -6.62 1.57 -3.84
C SER A 99 -5.80 2.84 -3.72
N GLY A 100 -4.52 2.69 -3.39
CA GLY A 100 -3.59 3.81 -3.21
C GLY A 100 -3.55 4.31 -1.78
N THR A 101 -3.97 5.55 -1.53
CA THR A 101 -3.72 6.27 -0.27
C THR A 101 -5.01 6.56 0.49
N VAL A 102 -5.00 6.37 1.81
CA VAL A 102 -6.06 6.80 2.73
C VAL A 102 -5.55 7.72 3.83
N ALA A 103 -6.39 8.66 4.25
CA ALA A 103 -6.15 9.50 5.42
C ALA A 103 -6.73 8.85 6.68
N LEU A 104 -5.85 8.65 7.68
CA LEU A 104 -6.10 7.95 8.95
C LEU A 104 -6.52 8.92 10.08
N THR A 105 -5.84 10.05 10.19
CA THR A 105 -6.02 10.97 11.31
C THR A 105 -5.87 12.41 10.84
N THR A 106 -6.57 13.32 11.52
CA THR A 106 -6.36 14.76 11.39
C THR A 106 -6.26 15.36 12.78
N ASP A 107 -5.11 15.95 13.11
CA ASP A 107 -4.92 16.67 14.37
C ASP A 107 -4.71 18.17 14.08
N PRO A 108 -5.68 19.03 14.38
CA PRO A 108 -5.54 20.48 14.24
C PRO A 108 -4.92 21.17 15.47
N SER A 109 -4.53 20.43 16.52
CA SER A 109 -4.26 21.01 17.85
C SER A 109 -2.91 21.75 18.01
N SER A 110 -2.01 21.68 17.02
CA SER A 110 -0.66 22.28 17.08
C SER A 110 -0.45 23.55 16.24
N GLY A 111 -1.52 24.12 15.65
CA GLY A 111 -1.44 25.33 14.81
C GLY A 111 -1.20 25.07 13.32
N ASP A 112 -0.86 23.82 12.97
CA ASP A 112 -0.90 23.27 11.63
C ASP A 112 -1.93 22.13 11.61
N LEU A 113 -2.50 21.84 10.44
CA LEU A 113 -3.31 20.65 10.23
C LEU A 113 -2.37 19.48 9.89
N VAL A 114 -2.21 18.52 10.81
CA VAL A 114 -1.44 17.29 10.53
C VAL A 114 -2.37 16.21 10.03
N ILE A 115 -2.00 15.58 8.91
CA ILE A 115 -2.77 14.53 8.24
C ILE A 115 -1.92 13.27 8.24
N GLY A 116 -2.33 12.24 8.97
CA GLY A 116 -1.71 10.92 8.95
C GLY A 116 -2.32 10.08 7.83
N LEU A 117 -1.49 9.35 7.09
CA LEU A 117 -1.89 8.57 5.92
C LEU A 117 -1.29 7.17 5.92
N TYR A 118 -1.99 6.26 5.24
CA TYR A 118 -1.50 4.94 4.86
C TYR A 118 -1.61 4.78 3.34
N THR A 119 -0.56 4.28 2.70
CA THR A 119 -0.53 4.04 1.25
C THR A 119 -0.18 2.58 0.98
N GLU A 120 -0.92 1.98 0.05
CA GLU A 120 -0.63 0.66 -0.51
C GLU A 120 0.08 0.76 -1.86
N GLY A 121 1.03 -0.13 -2.09
CA GLY A 121 1.49 -0.51 -3.41
C GLY A 121 0.99 -1.91 -3.73
N SER A 122 0.39 -2.10 -4.90
CA SER A 122 -0.14 -3.40 -5.32
C SER A 122 0.56 -3.88 -6.59
N GLY A 123 1.17 -5.06 -6.51
CA GLY A 123 1.80 -5.72 -7.64
C GLY A 123 1.13 -7.04 -7.95
N SER A 124 0.98 -7.35 -9.23
CA SER A 124 0.48 -8.64 -9.68
C SER A 124 1.33 -9.17 -10.82
N ALA A 125 1.60 -10.46 -10.83
CA ALA A 125 2.33 -11.12 -11.90
C ALA A 125 1.68 -12.46 -12.25
N GLU A 126 1.89 -12.88 -13.50
CA GLU A 126 1.39 -14.15 -14.02
C GLU A 126 2.49 -14.89 -14.79
N ALA A 127 2.49 -16.21 -14.70
CA ALA A 127 3.20 -17.11 -15.61
C ALA A 127 2.39 -18.39 -15.85
N GLY A 128 1.80 -18.51 -17.04
CA GLY A 128 0.98 -19.67 -17.40
C GLY A 128 -0.31 -19.71 -16.57
N VAL A 129 -0.44 -20.70 -15.68
CA VAL A 129 -1.60 -20.83 -14.78
C VAL A 129 -1.33 -20.30 -13.37
N THR A 130 -0.12 -19.79 -13.12
CA THR A 130 0.27 -19.25 -11.80
C THR A 130 0.08 -17.75 -11.82
N GLN A 131 -0.71 -17.24 -10.89
CA GLN A 131 -0.94 -15.81 -10.69
C GLN A 131 -0.68 -15.50 -9.21
N GLU A 132 0.06 -14.42 -8.94
CA GLU A 132 0.27 -13.91 -7.58
C GLU A 132 -0.07 -12.43 -7.52
N ARG A 133 -0.58 -12.00 -6.37
CA ARG A 133 -0.78 -10.59 -6.01
C ARG A 133 -0.10 -10.33 -4.67
N VAL A 134 0.70 -9.28 -4.62
CA VAL A 134 1.40 -8.84 -3.42
C VAL A 134 1.03 -7.40 -3.13
N ILE A 135 0.81 -7.11 -1.86
CA ILE A 135 0.50 -5.78 -1.34
C ILE A 135 1.60 -5.41 -0.35
N VAL A 136 2.19 -4.23 -0.51
CA VAL A 136 3.08 -3.62 0.49
C VAL A 136 2.47 -2.31 0.96
N GLY A 137 2.77 -1.89 2.18
CA GLY A 137 2.18 -0.70 2.78
C GLY A 137 3.21 0.22 3.43
N THR A 138 2.86 1.50 3.59
CA THR A 138 3.66 2.47 4.35
C THR A 138 2.77 3.47 5.07
N CYS A 139 3.22 3.99 6.21
CA CYS A 139 2.54 5.05 6.95
C CYS A 139 3.39 6.31 6.97
N TRP A 140 2.73 7.44 6.75
CA TRP A 140 3.38 8.73 6.61
C TRP A 140 2.43 9.85 7.00
N GLN A 141 2.95 11.06 7.08
CA GLN A 141 2.19 12.23 7.44
C GLN A 141 2.66 13.46 6.69
N VAL A 142 1.75 14.42 6.53
CA VAL A 142 2.03 15.78 6.06
C VAL A 142 1.39 16.80 6.98
N SER A 143 1.97 17.99 7.02
CA SER A 143 1.38 19.15 7.67
C SER A 143 0.87 20.14 6.62
N VAL A 144 -0.24 20.79 6.90
CA VAL A 144 -0.72 21.96 6.16
C VAL A 144 -0.62 23.16 7.09
N THR A 145 0.20 24.12 6.70
CA THR A 145 0.45 25.31 7.53
C THR A 145 -0.73 26.27 7.53
N ALA A 146 -0.73 27.22 8.46
CA ALA A 146 -1.72 28.29 8.51
C ALA A 146 -1.84 29.16 7.22
N ARG A 147 -0.86 29.06 6.31
CA ARG A 147 -0.87 29.75 5.01
C ARG A 147 -1.45 28.90 3.88
N GLY A 148 -1.87 27.67 4.16
CA GLY A 148 -2.31 26.72 3.15
C GLY A 148 -1.16 26.14 2.33
N GLU A 149 0.04 26.04 2.93
CA GLU A 149 1.20 25.42 2.30
C GLU A 149 1.34 23.98 2.80
N LEU A 150 1.57 23.03 1.90
CA LEU A 150 1.86 21.64 2.26
C LEU A 150 3.34 21.51 2.69
N GLY A 151 3.58 20.98 3.87
CA GLY A 151 4.90 20.58 4.35
C GLY A 151 5.43 19.35 3.61
N ALA A 152 6.73 19.10 3.75
CA ALA A 152 7.33 17.88 3.22
C ALA A 152 6.72 16.63 3.89
N PRO A 153 6.44 15.56 3.14
CA PRO A 153 5.95 14.32 3.73
C PRO A 153 7.04 13.69 4.61
N SER A 154 6.62 13.02 5.68
CA SER A 154 7.52 12.37 6.65
C SER A 154 6.95 11.05 7.13
N GLY A 155 7.80 10.15 7.63
CA GLY A 155 7.37 8.86 8.12
C GLY A 155 6.52 8.95 9.39
N ALA A 156 5.57 8.03 9.52
CA ALA A 156 4.75 7.83 10.71
C ALA A 156 4.70 6.34 11.05
N GLU A 157 4.48 6.00 12.32
CA GLU A 157 4.30 4.61 12.71
C GLU A 157 2.93 4.09 12.27
N CYS A 158 2.90 2.93 11.62
CA CYS A 158 1.65 2.24 11.36
C CYS A 158 1.09 1.66 12.67
N SER A 159 -0.15 2.01 13.01
CA SER A 159 -0.83 1.37 14.12
C SER A 159 -1.05 -0.12 13.83
N GLY A 160 -0.94 -0.97 14.85
CA GLY A 160 -1.18 -2.41 14.70
C GLY A 160 -2.59 -2.73 14.17
N ALA A 161 -3.57 -1.87 14.44
CA ALA A 161 -4.91 -1.99 13.91
C ALA A 161 -4.95 -1.84 12.37
N ILE A 162 -4.23 -0.86 11.80
CA ILE A 162 -4.14 -0.67 10.35
C ILE A 162 -3.40 -1.83 9.69
N VAL A 163 -2.26 -2.25 10.25
CA VAL A 163 -1.47 -3.37 9.71
C VAL A 163 -2.27 -4.68 9.70
N ALA A 164 -2.98 -4.98 10.79
CA ALA A 164 -3.79 -6.20 10.90
C ALA A 164 -4.96 -6.23 9.88
N ARG A 165 -5.40 -5.07 9.39
CA ARG A 165 -6.56 -4.93 8.49
C ARG A 165 -6.17 -4.93 7.03
N ALA A 166 -5.19 -4.09 6.69
CA ALA A 166 -4.63 -4.03 5.36
C ALA A 166 -3.89 -5.33 5.03
N ASN A 167 -3.35 -5.99 6.06
CA ASN A 167 -2.63 -7.26 5.97
C ASN A 167 -1.60 -7.24 4.81
N PRO A 168 -0.71 -6.23 4.76
CA PRO A 168 0.30 -6.17 3.72
C PRO A 168 1.28 -7.34 3.91
N ALA A 169 1.85 -7.81 2.81
CA ALA A 169 2.97 -8.75 2.86
C ALA A 169 4.17 -8.14 3.59
N GLU A 170 4.31 -6.81 3.52
CA GLU A 170 5.37 -6.06 4.18
C GLU A 170 4.95 -4.61 4.45
N VAL A 171 5.38 -4.09 5.61
CA VAL A 171 5.32 -2.66 5.92
C VAL A 171 6.69 -2.06 5.64
N VAL A 172 6.77 -1.23 4.60
CA VAL A 172 8.00 -0.55 4.16
C VAL A 172 8.16 0.77 4.92
N PRO A 173 9.28 1.00 5.63
CA PRO A 173 9.57 2.29 6.26
C PRO A 173 9.55 3.42 5.24
N PHE A 174 8.93 4.55 5.60
CA PHE A 174 8.75 5.66 4.66
C PHE A 174 10.09 6.25 4.17
N ASP A 175 11.12 6.26 5.02
CA ASP A 175 12.46 6.75 4.70
C ASP A 175 13.22 5.86 3.70
N GLU A 176 12.72 4.66 3.43
CA GLU A 176 13.24 3.77 2.38
C GLU A 176 12.59 4.00 1.01
N LEU A 177 11.59 4.90 0.91
CA LEU A 177 10.90 5.20 -0.34
C LEU A 177 11.66 6.25 -1.16
N ASP A 178 11.96 5.93 -2.41
CA ASP A 178 12.46 6.91 -3.38
C ASP A 178 11.30 7.65 -4.05
N LEU A 179 10.96 8.82 -3.51
CA LEU A 179 9.90 9.68 -4.06
C LEU A 179 10.36 10.53 -5.26
N SER A 180 11.63 10.45 -5.66
CA SER A 180 12.16 11.20 -6.82
C SER A 180 11.93 10.49 -8.16
N ALA A 181 11.53 9.22 -8.11
CA ALA A 181 11.25 8.37 -9.26
C ALA A 181 9.78 8.39 -9.71
N GLY A 182 8.91 9.13 -9.00
CA GLY A 182 7.47 9.26 -9.26
C GLY A 182 7.10 10.41 -10.19
#